data_AF-A0A967BQD6-F1
#
_entry.id   AF-A0A967BQD6-F1
#
_cell.length_a   1.000
_cell.length_b   1.000
_cell.length_c   1.000
_cell.angle_alpha   90.00
_cell.angle_beta   90.00
_cell.angle_gamma   90.00
#
_symmetry.space_group_name_H-M   'P 1'
#
loop_
_entity.id
_entity.type
_entity.pdbx_description
1 polymer ?
#
loop_
_entity_poly.entity_id
_entity_poly.type
_entity_poly.pdbx_seq_one_letter_code
_entity_poly.pdbx_strand_id
1 'polypeptide(L)'
;MKKSKHCILNKQYSQEEYEKMVPKIKEHMGPSGGGRQQAAEWGEFFPAEMSPFAYNETVAHEYYPLVKAEVISNGYKWAELEEIQKSTDGNVRGCIDCDKSFIVTNKEKDIYAKLHILAPTKCHECRHKARIARRPMRKLWKSKCDKCSKDISTVYSPGSPEIIYCGSCFREEIY
;
A
#
# COMPACT_ATOMS: atom_id res chain seq x y z
N MET A 1 16.51 -5.49 -20.54
CA MET A 1 17.31 -6.31 -19.61
C MET A 1 17.76 -7.57 -20.32
N LYS A 2 19.07 -7.86 -20.37
CA LYS A 2 19.57 -9.13 -20.92
C LYS A 2 19.20 -10.27 -19.95
N LYS A 3 18.55 -11.33 -20.44
CA LYS A 3 18.18 -12.49 -19.62
C LYS A 3 19.39 -13.42 -19.48
N SER A 4 20.33 -13.07 -18.60
CA SER A 4 21.41 -13.98 -18.23
C SER A 4 20.88 -15.12 -17.36
N LYS A 5 21.40 -16.34 -17.55
CA LYS A 5 21.05 -17.53 -16.77
C LYS A 5 22.07 -17.73 -15.64
N HIS A 6 21.66 -18.42 -14.57
CA HIS A 6 22.54 -18.81 -13.44
C HIS A 6 23.21 -17.60 -12.74
N CYS A 7 22.41 -16.58 -12.42
CA CYS A 7 22.88 -15.39 -11.73
C CYS A 7 22.51 -15.45 -10.24
N ILE A 8 23.45 -15.10 -9.37
CA ILE A 8 23.21 -14.80 -7.96
C ILE A 8 23.48 -13.29 -7.79
N LEU A 9 22.42 -12.54 -7.45
CA LEU A 9 22.44 -11.07 -7.46
C LEU A 9 22.92 -10.54 -8.83
N ASN A 10 23.91 -9.65 -8.84
CA ASN A 10 24.46 -9.02 -10.04
C ASN A 10 25.62 -9.82 -10.66
N LYS A 11 25.94 -11.03 -10.17
CA LYS A 11 27.05 -11.86 -10.66
C LYS A 11 26.52 -13.10 -11.39
N GLN A 12 27.10 -13.41 -12.55
CA GLN A 12 26.80 -14.61 -13.33
C GLN A 12 27.80 -15.71 -13.00
N TYR A 13 27.30 -16.92 -12.81
CA TYR A 13 28.09 -18.11 -12.48
C TYR A 13 27.95 -19.15 -13.59
N SER A 14 28.86 -20.12 -13.62
CA SER A 14 28.61 -21.36 -14.37
C SER A 14 27.44 -22.13 -13.75
N GLN A 15 26.83 -23.04 -14.51
CA GLN A 15 25.69 -23.83 -14.03
C GLN A 15 26.06 -24.67 -12.79
N GLU A 16 27.22 -25.33 -12.82
CA GLU A 16 27.69 -26.18 -11.72
C GLU A 16 27.99 -25.38 -10.45
N GLU A 17 28.60 -24.20 -10.58
CA GLU A 17 28.86 -23.31 -9.46
C GLU A 17 27.57 -22.77 -8.86
N TYR A 18 26.61 -22.42 -9.71
CA TYR A 18 25.30 -21.95 -9.27
C TYR A 18 24.56 -23.02 -8.47
N GLU A 19 24.52 -24.25 -8.98
CA GLU A 19 23.86 -25.39 -8.32
C GLU A 19 24.52 -25.76 -6.97
N LYS A 20 25.84 -25.53 -6.83
CA LYS A 20 26.56 -25.71 -5.54
C LYS A 20 26.38 -24.54 -4.58
N MET A 21 26.35 -23.31 -5.09
CA MET A 21 26.30 -22.10 -4.26
C MET A 21 24.92 -21.83 -3.67
N VAL A 22 23.85 -22.09 -4.42
CA VAL A 22 22.48 -21.82 -3.97
C VAL A 22 22.11 -22.57 -2.68
N PRO A 23 22.32 -23.89 -2.55
CA PRO A 23 22.04 -24.62 -1.31
C PRO A 23 22.83 -24.08 -0.12
N LYS A 24 24.11 -23.75 -0.32
CA LYS A 24 24.97 -23.19 0.72
C LYS A 24 24.45 -21.85 1.25
N ILE A 25 23.98 -20.98 0.35
CA ILE A 25 23.37 -19.69 0.75
C ILE A 25 22.08 -19.93 1.53
N LYS A 26 21.22 -20.85 1.05
CA LYS A 26 19.98 -21.21 1.74
C LYS A 26 20.21 -21.79 3.12
N GLU A 27 21.21 -22.64 3.29
CA GLU A 27 21.59 -23.23 4.57
C GLU A 27 22.13 -22.17 5.52
N HIS A 28 22.99 -21.27 5.03
CA HIS A 28 23.53 -20.15 5.82
C HIS A 28 22.47 -19.12 6.22
N MET A 29 21.43 -18.92 5.42
CA MET A 29 20.32 -18.00 5.75
C MET A 29 19.15 -18.73 6.41
N GLY A 30 19.21 -20.06 6.50
CA GLY A 30 18.18 -20.89 7.10
C GLY A 30 18.30 -20.93 8.63
N PRO A 31 17.46 -21.74 9.31
CA PRO A 31 17.43 -21.80 10.78
C PRO A 31 18.75 -22.21 11.44
N SER A 32 19.60 -22.93 10.69
CA SER A 32 20.90 -23.45 11.13
C SER A 32 22.07 -22.49 10.84
N GLY A 33 21.84 -21.44 10.05
CA GLY A 33 22.88 -20.54 9.58
C GLY A 33 22.81 -19.20 10.30
N GLY A 34 23.89 -18.85 11.00
CA GLY A 34 24.01 -17.59 11.73
C GLY A 34 24.14 -16.39 10.79
N GLY A 35 23.02 -15.91 10.26
CA GLY A 35 22.88 -14.51 9.85
C GLY A 35 23.19 -13.56 11.01
N ARG A 36 23.28 -12.25 10.74
CA ARG A 36 23.51 -11.24 11.80
C ARG A 36 22.50 -11.33 12.94
N GLN A 37 21.34 -11.91 12.67
CA GLN A 37 20.36 -12.37 13.66
C GLN A 37 20.25 -13.90 13.50
N GLN A 38 20.25 -14.65 14.61
CA GLN A 38 20.20 -16.12 14.66
C GLN A 38 18.86 -16.72 14.15
N ALA A 39 18.12 -15.99 13.32
CA ALA A 39 16.81 -16.34 12.81
C ALA A 39 16.90 -16.82 11.35
N ALA A 40 16.02 -17.73 10.97
CA ALA A 40 15.86 -18.20 9.60
C ALA A 40 15.36 -17.06 8.69
N GLU A 41 16.27 -16.24 8.18
CA GLU A 41 15.99 -15.08 7.30
C GLU A 41 15.58 -15.52 5.88
N TRP A 42 15.88 -16.76 5.48
CA TRP A 42 15.60 -17.23 4.13
C TRP A 42 14.09 -17.34 3.85
N GLY A 43 13.61 -16.50 2.94
CA GLY A 43 12.21 -16.50 2.48
C GLY A 43 11.27 -15.63 3.30
N GLU A 44 11.76 -15.08 4.42
CA GLU A 44 11.02 -14.13 5.23
C GLU A 44 11.16 -12.70 4.68
N PHE A 45 10.22 -11.82 5.07
CA PHE A 45 10.29 -10.41 4.74
C PHE A 45 11.32 -9.70 5.63
N PHE A 46 11.77 -8.51 5.22
CA PHE A 46 12.65 -7.72 6.07
C PHE A 46 12.00 -7.42 7.43
N PRO A 47 12.78 -7.44 8.54
CA PRO A 47 12.28 -7.09 9.85
C PRO A 47 11.61 -5.71 9.85
N ALA A 48 10.50 -5.59 10.59
CA ALA A 48 9.72 -4.35 10.69
C ALA A 48 10.56 -3.16 11.20
N GLU A 49 11.55 -3.43 12.04
CA GLU A 49 12.45 -2.43 12.63
C GLU A 49 13.34 -1.76 11.57
N MET A 50 13.59 -2.45 10.45
CA MET A 50 14.37 -1.91 9.33
C MET A 50 13.57 -0.89 8.52
N SER A 51 12.24 -0.82 8.68
CA SER A 51 11.44 0.20 8.01
C SER A 51 11.93 1.60 8.43
N PRO A 52 12.22 2.49 7.46
CA PRO A 52 12.55 3.89 7.75
C PRO A 52 11.29 4.70 8.10
N PHE A 53 10.10 4.19 7.81
CA PHE A 53 8.82 4.85 8.06
C PHE A 53 8.06 4.20 9.20
N ALA A 54 7.30 5.00 9.95
CA ALA A 54 6.36 4.50 10.94
C ALA A 54 5.07 4.00 10.28
N TYR A 55 4.40 3.05 10.93
CA TYR A 55 3.21 2.37 10.40
C TYR A 55 2.13 3.36 9.95
N ASN A 56 1.82 4.34 10.79
CA ASN A 56 0.77 5.34 10.57
C ASN A 56 1.03 6.31 9.41
N GLU A 57 2.28 6.41 8.95
CA GLU A 57 2.64 7.22 7.77
C GLU A 57 2.62 6.40 6.48
N THR A 58 2.61 5.08 6.60
CA THR A 58 2.60 4.19 5.45
C THR A 58 1.20 3.94 4.93
N VAL A 59 1.13 3.54 3.66
CA VAL A 59 -0.10 3.06 3.02
C VAL A 59 -0.66 1.80 3.72
N ALA A 60 0.14 1.09 4.52
CA ALA A 60 -0.36 -0.04 5.30
C ALA A 60 -1.45 0.39 6.29
N HIS A 61 -1.26 1.53 6.98
CA HIS A 61 -2.27 2.06 7.91
C HIS A 61 -3.52 2.59 7.19
N GLU A 62 -3.37 3.10 5.97
CA GLU A 62 -4.54 3.50 5.14
C GLU A 62 -5.42 2.30 4.76
N TYR A 63 -4.81 1.14 4.51
CA TYR A 63 -5.52 -0.07 4.11
C TYR A 63 -5.98 -0.94 5.28
N TYR A 64 -5.17 -1.00 6.32
CA TYR A 64 -5.35 -1.81 7.51
C TYR A 64 -5.12 -0.91 8.73
N PRO A 65 -6.09 -0.06 9.08
CA PRO A 65 -5.95 0.83 10.22
C PRO A 65 -5.84 0.00 11.50
N LEU A 66 -4.70 0.13 12.17
CA LEU A 66 -4.41 -0.48 13.47
C LEU A 66 -4.35 0.61 14.54
N VAL A 67 -4.71 0.27 15.77
CA VAL A 67 -4.51 1.19 16.90
C VAL A 67 -3.05 1.19 17.33
N LYS A 68 -2.56 2.31 17.90
CA LYS A 68 -1.17 2.46 18.33
C LYS A 68 -0.67 1.30 19.20
N ALA A 69 -1.50 0.80 20.12
CA ALA A 69 -1.17 -0.33 20.97
C ALA A 69 -0.89 -1.62 20.17
N GLU A 70 -1.71 -1.92 19.15
CA GLU A 70 -1.52 -3.08 18.27
C GLU A 70 -0.27 -2.92 17.40
N VAL A 71 -0.02 -1.72 16.90
CA VAL A 71 1.18 -1.41 16.09
C VAL A 71 2.45 -1.73 16.88
N ILE A 72 2.54 -1.25 18.12
CA ILE A 72 3.68 -1.49 19.00
C ILE A 72 3.78 -2.97 19.36
N SER A 73 2.66 -3.64 19.66
CA SER A 73 2.62 -5.08 19.94
C SER A 73 3.11 -5.93 18.77
N ASN A 74 2.90 -5.47 17.54
CA ASN A 74 3.34 -6.15 16.31
C ASN A 74 4.79 -5.79 15.90
N GLY A 75 5.52 -5.03 16.72
CA GLY A 75 6.92 -4.66 16.44
C GLY A 75 7.09 -3.51 15.43
N TYR A 76 6.02 -2.79 15.10
CA TYR A 76 6.08 -1.66 14.18
C TYR A 76 6.34 -0.34 14.91
N LYS A 77 6.98 0.60 14.22
CA LYS A 77 7.18 1.98 14.71
C LYS A 77 5.90 2.81 14.57
N TRP A 78 5.68 3.75 15.50
CA TRP A 78 4.59 4.74 15.44
C TRP A 78 5.19 6.15 15.48
N ALA A 79 4.80 7.02 14.55
CA ALA A 79 5.25 8.41 14.50
C ALA A 79 4.25 9.32 15.23
N GLU A 80 4.76 10.17 16.11
CA GLU A 80 4.00 11.30 16.66
C GLU A 80 3.97 12.41 15.60
N LEU A 81 2.77 12.87 15.24
CA LEU A 81 2.62 13.92 14.23
C LEU A 81 2.93 15.28 14.85
N GLU A 82 3.97 15.95 14.37
CA GLU A 82 4.24 17.34 14.73
C GLU A 82 3.29 18.29 13.98
N GLU A 83 2.81 19.32 14.66
CA GLU A 83 1.99 20.36 14.03
C GLU A 83 2.87 21.19 13.09
N ILE A 84 2.64 21.07 11.78
CA ILE A 84 3.33 21.88 10.78
C ILE A 84 2.93 23.35 10.97
N GLN A 85 3.92 24.21 11.22
CA GLN A 85 3.72 25.65 11.36
C GLN A 85 3.09 26.25 10.08
N LYS A 86 2.03 27.03 10.25
CA LYS A 86 1.32 27.70 9.16
C LYS A 86 2.25 28.76 8.55
N SER A 87 2.68 28.59 7.30
CA SER A 87 3.37 29.67 6.56
C SER A 87 2.40 30.84 6.35
N THR A 88 2.89 32.06 6.49
CA THR A 88 2.14 33.32 6.45
C THR A 88 2.11 33.96 5.05
N ASP A 89 2.12 33.15 3.99
CA ASP A 89 2.08 33.67 2.63
C ASP A 89 0.64 33.84 2.12
N GLY A 90 0.36 34.87 1.31
CA GLY A 90 -0.98 35.17 0.77
C GLY A 90 -1.59 34.11 -0.18
N ASN A 91 -0.94 32.95 -0.32
CA ASN A 91 -1.38 31.78 -1.07
C ASN A 91 -2.04 30.69 -0.20
N VAL A 92 -2.26 30.98 1.07
CA VAL A 92 -2.88 30.09 2.05
C VAL A 92 -4.41 30.08 1.88
N ARG A 93 -4.99 28.88 1.85
CA ARG A 93 -6.44 28.63 1.84
C ARG A 93 -6.83 27.76 3.03
N GLY A 94 -8.01 27.98 3.58
CA GLY A 94 -8.61 27.09 4.57
C GLY A 94 -9.24 25.87 3.89
N CYS A 95 -9.11 24.70 4.50
CA CYS A 95 -9.88 23.52 4.10
C CYS A 95 -11.30 23.59 4.68
N ILE A 96 -12.30 23.11 3.94
CA ILE A 96 -13.70 23.07 4.41
C ILE A 96 -13.94 21.90 5.39
N ASP A 97 -13.26 20.77 5.18
CA ASP A 97 -13.48 19.56 5.99
C ASP A 97 -12.59 19.52 7.24
N CYS A 98 -11.53 20.33 7.28
CA CYS A 98 -10.64 20.40 8.43
C CYS A 98 -10.16 21.83 8.64
N ASP A 99 -9.88 22.21 9.88
CA ASP A 99 -9.41 23.55 10.21
C ASP A 99 -7.94 23.80 9.84
N LYS A 100 -7.34 22.90 9.03
CA LYS A 100 -5.99 23.04 8.51
C LYS A 100 -5.97 23.97 7.31
N SER A 101 -4.99 24.87 7.31
CA SER A 101 -4.66 25.72 6.18
C SER A 101 -3.69 25.01 5.24
N PHE A 102 -3.83 25.21 3.92
CA PHE A 102 -2.94 24.66 2.90
C PHE A 102 -2.60 25.72 1.85
N ILE A 103 -1.43 25.58 1.21
CA ILE A 103 -0.94 26.54 0.23
C ILE A 103 -1.27 26.02 -1.18
N VAL A 104 -1.75 26.92 -2.04
CA VAL A 104 -1.82 26.67 -3.49
C VAL A 104 -0.77 27.54 -4.16
N THR A 105 0.27 26.91 -4.68
CA THR A 105 1.39 27.58 -5.33
C THR A 105 0.95 28.24 -6.65
N ASN A 106 1.67 29.26 -7.10
CA ASN A 106 1.37 29.92 -8.38
C ASN A 106 1.44 28.94 -9.56
N LYS A 107 2.38 27.99 -9.53
CA LYS A 107 2.49 26.93 -10.55
C LYS A 107 1.23 26.06 -10.62
N GLU A 108 0.64 25.73 -9.47
CA GLU A 108 -0.63 24.99 -9.44
C GLU A 108 -1.79 25.82 -9.98
N LYS A 109 -1.85 27.13 -9.66
CA LYS A 109 -2.86 28.05 -10.22
C LYS A 109 -2.80 28.11 -11.74
N ASP A 110 -1.60 28.16 -12.32
CA ASP A 110 -1.40 28.16 -13.78
C ASP A 110 -1.91 26.85 -14.41
N ILE A 111 -1.66 25.71 -13.76
CA ILE A 111 -2.18 24.41 -14.21
C ILE A 111 -3.71 24.40 -14.16
N TYR A 112 -4.30 24.88 -13.07
CA TYR A 112 -5.75 24.95 -12.92
C TYR A 112 -6.40 25.85 -13.99
N ALA A 113 -5.78 26.99 -14.29
CA ALA A 113 -6.24 27.89 -15.35
C ALA A 113 -6.13 27.25 -16.75
N LYS A 114 -4.98 26.62 -17.07
CA LYS A 114 -4.77 25.95 -18.37
C LYS A 114 -5.72 24.78 -18.61
N LEU A 115 -6.04 24.03 -17.56
CA LEU A 115 -6.95 22.88 -17.63
C LEU A 115 -8.42 23.28 -17.48
N HIS A 116 -8.73 24.57 -17.29
CA HIS A 116 -10.08 25.08 -17.02
C HIS A 116 -10.76 24.37 -15.83
N ILE A 117 -9.99 24.04 -14.79
CA ILE A 117 -10.48 23.39 -13.57
C ILE A 117 -10.40 24.34 -12.38
N LEU A 118 -11.36 24.21 -11.46
CA LEU A 118 -11.37 25.00 -10.25
C LEU A 118 -10.28 24.55 -9.29
N ALA A 119 -9.60 25.52 -8.67
CA ALA A 119 -8.64 25.25 -7.62
C ALA A 119 -9.32 24.58 -6.41
N PRO A 120 -8.64 23.66 -5.72
CA PRO A 120 -9.24 22.86 -4.66
C PRO A 120 -9.69 23.72 -3.47
N THR A 121 -10.82 23.34 -2.87
CA THR A 121 -11.37 23.89 -1.61
C THR A 121 -11.00 23.06 -0.38
N LYS A 122 -10.48 21.84 -0.60
CA LYS A 122 -10.07 20.89 0.44
C LYS A 122 -8.56 20.69 0.38
N CYS A 123 -7.93 20.49 1.53
CA CYS A 123 -6.50 20.22 1.62
C CYS A 123 -6.13 18.86 0.97
N HIS A 124 -4.84 18.65 0.74
CA HIS A 124 -4.33 17.44 0.11
C HIS A 124 -4.70 16.15 0.86
N GLU A 125 -4.65 16.14 2.21
CA GLU A 125 -5.00 14.98 3.05
C GLU A 125 -6.49 14.67 2.94
N CYS A 126 -7.37 15.64 3.09
CA CYS A 126 -8.82 15.43 3.00
C CYS A 126 -9.22 14.94 1.60
N ARG A 127 -8.63 15.51 0.55
CA ARG A 127 -8.82 15.02 -0.84
C ARG A 127 -8.30 13.60 -1.01
N HIS A 128 -7.16 13.29 -0.40
CA HIS A 128 -6.59 11.96 -0.44
C HIS A 128 -7.50 10.95 0.29
N LYS A 129 -7.90 11.23 1.53
CA LYS A 129 -8.83 10.40 2.32
C LYS A 129 -10.15 10.17 1.59
N ALA A 130 -10.74 11.22 1.00
CA ALA A 130 -11.97 11.09 0.22
C ALA A 130 -11.78 10.19 -1.02
N ARG A 131 -10.60 10.23 -1.65
CA ARG A 131 -10.29 9.33 -2.78
C ARG A 131 -10.13 7.89 -2.34
N ILE A 132 -9.46 7.65 -1.21
CA ILE A 132 -9.27 6.30 -0.66
C ILE A 132 -10.61 5.73 -0.18
N ALA A 133 -11.48 6.52 0.44
CA ALA A 133 -12.80 6.09 0.91
C ALA A 133 -13.76 5.64 -0.21
N ARG A 134 -13.53 6.07 -1.46
CA ARG A 134 -14.28 5.56 -2.62
C ARG A 134 -13.87 4.15 -3.04
N ARG A 135 -12.71 3.66 -2.58
CA ARG A 135 -12.25 2.32 -2.87
C ARG A 135 -12.91 1.35 -1.90
N PRO A 136 -13.35 0.17 -2.37
CA PRO A 136 -13.85 -0.85 -1.47
C PRO A 136 -12.74 -1.29 -0.50
N MET A 137 -13.14 -1.71 0.69
CA MET A 137 -12.21 -2.21 1.70
C MET A 137 -11.41 -3.38 1.13
N ARG A 138 -10.14 -3.50 1.52
CA ARG A 138 -9.27 -4.63 1.14
C ARG A 138 -9.57 -5.88 1.98
N LYS A 139 -10.85 -6.23 2.11
CA LYS A 139 -11.34 -7.41 2.81
C LYS A 139 -12.17 -8.22 1.84
N LEU A 140 -11.82 -9.50 1.69
CA LEU A 140 -12.61 -10.44 0.92
C LEU A 140 -13.72 -11.02 1.80
N TRP A 141 -14.92 -10.99 1.28
CA TRP A 141 -16.12 -11.58 1.86
C TRP A 141 -16.49 -12.80 1.02
N LYS A 142 -16.92 -13.87 1.70
CA LYS A 142 -17.56 -14.99 1.01
C LYS A 142 -18.97 -14.57 0.66
N SER A 143 -19.31 -14.57 -0.61
CA SER A 143 -20.64 -14.24 -1.13
C SER A 143 -21.07 -15.27 -2.16
N LYS A 144 -22.31 -15.17 -2.63
CA LYS A 144 -22.85 -15.98 -3.73
C LYS A 144 -23.13 -15.11 -4.94
N CYS A 145 -22.99 -15.68 -6.13
CA CYS A 145 -23.38 -15.02 -7.36
C CYS A 145 -24.91 -14.84 -7.40
N ASP A 146 -25.39 -13.63 -7.69
CA ASP A 146 -26.84 -13.36 -7.73
C ASP A 146 -27.57 -14.09 -8.87
N LYS A 147 -26.86 -14.45 -9.95
CA LYS A 147 -27.45 -15.14 -11.12
C LYS A 147 -27.43 -16.67 -10.98
N CYS A 148 -26.30 -17.24 -10.58
CA CYS A 148 -26.09 -18.70 -10.57
C CYS A 148 -25.86 -19.30 -9.18
N SER A 149 -25.90 -18.50 -8.12
CA SER A 149 -25.70 -18.92 -6.71
C SER A 149 -24.37 -19.62 -6.40
N LYS A 150 -23.39 -19.57 -7.29
CA LYS A 150 -22.04 -20.12 -7.07
C LYS A 150 -21.32 -19.31 -5.99
N ASP A 151 -20.58 -20.02 -5.12
CA ASP A 151 -19.74 -19.39 -4.11
C ASP A 151 -18.59 -18.59 -4.75
N ILE A 152 -18.44 -17.35 -4.32
CA ILE A 152 -17.46 -16.39 -4.81
C ILE A 152 -16.84 -15.59 -3.66
N SER A 153 -15.66 -15.04 -3.89
CA SER A 153 -15.00 -14.12 -2.95
C SER A 153 -15.01 -12.72 -3.52
N THR A 154 -15.55 -11.76 -2.78
CA THR A 154 -15.75 -10.38 -3.27
C THR A 154 -15.29 -9.33 -2.27
N VAL A 155 -14.94 -8.15 -2.77
CA VAL A 155 -14.58 -6.99 -1.93
C VAL A 155 -15.80 -6.27 -1.34
N TYR A 156 -16.97 -6.50 -1.95
CA TYR A 156 -18.26 -5.99 -1.50
C TYR A 156 -18.74 -6.76 -0.27
N SER A 157 -19.22 -6.02 0.72
CA SER A 157 -19.78 -6.60 1.94
C SER A 157 -21.14 -7.24 1.66
N PRO A 158 -21.60 -8.22 2.47
CA PRO A 158 -22.92 -8.85 2.26
C PRO A 158 -24.12 -7.91 2.32
N GLY A 159 -23.97 -6.68 2.82
CA GLY A 159 -25.02 -5.65 2.87
C GLY A 159 -24.85 -4.54 1.82
N SER A 160 -23.99 -4.75 0.83
CA SER A 160 -23.72 -3.78 -0.23
C SER A 160 -24.89 -3.74 -1.22
N PRO A 161 -25.33 -2.56 -1.70
CA PRO A 161 -26.43 -2.45 -2.66
C PRO A 161 -26.11 -2.96 -4.08
N GLU A 162 -24.86 -3.30 -4.36
CA GLU A 162 -24.38 -3.75 -5.66
C GLU A 162 -24.78 -5.19 -5.98
N ILE A 163 -25.08 -5.46 -7.27
CA ILE A 163 -25.29 -6.80 -7.81
C ILE A 163 -23.95 -7.46 -8.09
N ILE A 164 -23.78 -8.69 -7.62
CA ILE A 164 -22.53 -9.43 -7.63
C ILE A 164 -22.65 -10.66 -8.54
N TYR A 165 -21.94 -10.63 -9.66
CA TYR A 165 -21.83 -11.77 -10.57
C TYR A 165 -20.48 -12.46 -10.50
N CYS A 166 -20.49 -13.78 -10.71
CA CYS A 166 -19.27 -14.52 -10.96
C CYS A 166 -18.69 -14.16 -12.34
N GLY A 167 -17.39 -14.43 -12.55
CA GLY A 167 -16.70 -14.03 -13.77
C GLY A 167 -17.31 -14.59 -15.08
N SER A 168 -17.99 -15.74 -15.05
CA SER A 168 -18.72 -16.26 -16.22
C SER A 168 -20.01 -15.50 -16.48
N CYS A 169 -20.88 -15.36 -15.45
CA CYS A 169 -22.15 -14.65 -15.57
C CYS A 169 -21.97 -13.17 -15.90
N PHE A 170 -20.91 -12.52 -15.38
CA PHE A 170 -20.60 -11.13 -15.73
C PHE A 170 -20.26 -10.98 -17.21
N ARG A 171 -19.52 -11.93 -17.78
CA ARG A 171 -19.17 -11.88 -19.21
C ARG A 171 -20.40 -12.05 -20.10
N GLU A 172 -21.31 -12.96 -19.76
CA GLU A 172 -22.56 -13.17 -20.49
C GLU A 172 -23.53 -11.97 -20.44
N GLU A 173 -23.42 -11.12 -19.41
CA GLU A 173 -24.29 -9.95 -19.27
C GLU A 173 -23.74 -8.73 -20.01
N ILE A 174 -22.41 -8.63 -20.15
CA ILE A 174 -21.71 -7.47 -20.72
C ILE A 174 -21.35 -7.68 -22.20
N TYR A 175 -21.20 -8.94 -22.64
CA TYR A 175 -20.88 -9.33 -24.01
C TYR A 175 -21.96 -10.24 -24.58
#